data_AF-A0A2V6WHA8-F1
#
_entry.id   AF-A0A2V6WHA8-F1
#
_cell.length_a   1.000
_cell.length_b   1.000
_cell.length_c   1.000
_cell.angle_alpha   90.00
_cell.angle_beta   90.00
_cell.angle_gamma   90.00
#
_symmetry.space_group_name_H-M   'P 1'
#
loop_
_entity.id
_entity.type
_entity.pdbx_description
1 polymer ?
#
loop_
_entity_poly.entity_id
_entity_poly.type
_entity_poly.pdbx_seq_one_letter_code
_entity_poly.pdbx_strand_id
1 'polypeptide(L)'
;MLPAAFMHAAGGRIDGTLARNVMQNAPIIEGTPGHLVVDTTLRISPDLVREIARAPYVRDLSNEMERIVEEFKVALGALDANVDDVGYAGIGLGEGYIGVNINRRLYSVDGRNSILVNPYRIAEEIEAWVSTGLTPTDAPREFSGRVVSAILHEIAHQSAREHDETFAAALTRLYGTSITTAHSSFRRLREEIDETTYRRIVSDLTRLKSQWGGRDVLASSVPAAPEGTHTSGPPGRPAK
;
A
#
# COMPACT_ATOMS: atom_id res chain seq x y z
N MET A 1 16.79 16.99 -1.33
CA MET A 1 15.50 16.56 -0.75
C MET A 1 14.43 16.97 -1.75
N LEU A 2 13.74 16.01 -2.36
CA LEU A 2 12.62 16.27 -3.27
C LEU A 2 11.44 15.42 -2.80
N PRO A 3 10.21 15.98 -2.77
CA PRO A 3 9.05 15.28 -2.25
C PRO A 3 8.59 14.22 -3.26
N ALA A 4 8.32 13.00 -2.79
CA ALA A 4 7.54 12.03 -3.54
C ALA A 4 6.17 12.66 -3.84
N ALA A 5 5.84 12.81 -5.12
CA ALA A 5 4.54 13.31 -5.54
C ALA A 5 3.48 12.21 -5.30
N PHE A 6 2.97 12.12 -4.07
CA PHE A 6 1.74 11.38 -3.77
C PHE A 6 0.57 12.14 -4.39
N MET A 7 0.19 11.78 -5.62
CA MET A 7 -0.97 12.37 -6.29
C MET A 7 -2.25 11.99 -5.55
N HIS A 8 -2.97 12.99 -5.05
CA HIS A 8 -4.28 12.86 -4.43
C HIS A 8 -5.36 12.58 -5.49
N ALA A 9 -6.14 11.51 -5.29
CA ALA A 9 -7.44 11.36 -5.93
C ALA A 9 -8.46 12.28 -5.25
N ALA A 10 -9.15 13.10 -6.04
CA ALA A 10 -10.18 14.04 -5.58
C ALA A 10 -11.31 13.34 -4.82
N GLY A 11 -11.74 13.95 -3.70
CA GLY A 11 -12.72 13.42 -2.77
C GLY A 11 -14.07 13.08 -3.38
N GLY A 12 -14.43 11.80 -3.31
CA GLY A 12 -15.80 11.33 -3.45
C GLY A 12 -16.03 10.21 -2.44
N ARG A 13 -17.26 10.08 -1.92
CA ARG A 13 -17.62 8.97 -1.02
C ARG A 13 -17.29 7.63 -1.69
N ILE A 14 -16.60 6.74 -0.98
CA ILE A 14 -16.44 5.34 -1.40
C ILE A 14 -17.79 4.63 -1.25
N ASP A 15 -18.20 3.88 -2.28
CA ASP A 15 -19.26 2.90 -2.14
C ASP A 15 -18.69 1.64 -1.47
N GLY A 16 -18.99 1.49 -0.17
CA GLY A 16 -18.56 0.34 0.64
C GLY A 16 -19.00 -1.02 0.09
N THR A 17 -20.11 -1.06 -0.66
CA THR A 17 -20.61 -2.28 -1.30
C THR A 17 -19.75 -2.65 -2.49
N LEU A 18 -19.44 -1.67 -3.34
CA LEU A 18 -18.61 -1.88 -4.53
C LEU A 18 -17.19 -2.31 -4.15
N ALA A 19 -16.58 -1.63 -3.19
CA ALA A 19 -15.24 -1.95 -2.72
C ALA A 19 -15.17 -3.33 -2.06
N ARG A 20 -16.20 -3.74 -1.31
CA ARG A 20 -16.30 -5.11 -0.78
C ARG A 20 -16.42 -6.14 -1.90
N ASN A 21 -17.25 -5.88 -2.90
CA ASN A 21 -17.41 -6.77 -4.05
C ASN A 21 -16.10 -6.93 -4.83
N VAL A 22 -15.33 -5.86 -5.00
CA VAL A 22 -14.00 -5.88 -5.63
C VAL A 22 -13.08 -6.84 -4.88
N MET A 23 -13.00 -6.72 -3.54
CA MET A 23 -12.16 -7.58 -2.71
C MET A 23 -12.62 -9.04 -2.72
N GLN A 24 -13.93 -9.30 -2.63
CA GLN A 24 -14.48 -10.66 -2.57
C GLN A 24 -14.34 -11.45 -3.88
N ASN A 25 -14.29 -10.76 -5.01
CA ASN A 25 -14.18 -11.38 -6.34
C ASN A 25 -12.76 -11.34 -6.90
N ALA A 26 -11.81 -10.74 -6.17
CA ALA A 26 -10.41 -10.71 -6.57
C ALA A 26 -9.82 -12.13 -6.58
N PRO A 27 -9.07 -12.53 -7.63
CA PRO A 27 -8.40 -13.82 -7.66
C PRO A 27 -7.32 -13.90 -6.57
N ILE A 28 -7.20 -15.08 -5.98
CA ILE A 28 -6.13 -15.43 -5.05
C ILE A 28 -4.84 -15.65 -5.86
N ILE A 29 -3.72 -15.12 -5.36
CA ILE A 29 -2.38 -15.37 -5.88
C ILE A 29 -2.03 -16.84 -5.63
N GLU A 30 -1.76 -17.60 -6.68
CA GLU A 30 -1.53 -19.04 -6.56
C GLU A 30 -0.30 -19.34 -5.68
N GLY A 31 -0.49 -20.18 -4.66
CA GLY A 31 0.57 -20.59 -3.74
C GLY A 31 0.82 -19.63 -2.56
N THR A 32 -0.08 -18.68 -2.30
CA THR A 32 -0.07 -17.86 -1.08
C THR A 32 -1.26 -18.20 -0.16
N PRO A 33 -1.17 -17.91 1.14
CA PRO A 33 -2.27 -18.10 2.08
C PRO A 33 -3.33 -16.99 1.97
N GLY A 34 -3.92 -16.81 0.78
CA GLY A 34 -5.07 -15.94 0.56
C GLY A 34 -4.74 -14.50 0.13
N HIS A 35 -3.52 -14.22 -0.33
CA HIS A 35 -3.21 -12.91 -0.93
C HIS A 35 -3.96 -12.75 -2.25
N LEU A 36 -4.40 -11.53 -2.54
CA LEU A 36 -5.27 -11.23 -3.67
C LEU A 36 -4.57 -10.39 -4.74
N VAL A 37 -4.99 -10.52 -5.99
CA VAL A 37 -4.73 -9.52 -7.04
C VAL A 37 -6.00 -8.73 -7.29
N VAL A 38 -5.99 -7.45 -6.97
CA VAL A 38 -7.19 -6.61 -6.90
C VAL A 38 -7.15 -5.55 -8.01
N ASP A 39 -8.08 -5.64 -8.96
CA ASP A 39 -8.39 -4.53 -9.86
C ASP A 39 -9.31 -3.53 -9.15
N THR A 40 -8.71 -2.45 -8.66
CA THR A 40 -9.43 -1.35 -7.99
C THR A 40 -10.11 -0.38 -8.95
N THR A 41 -9.92 -0.54 -10.25
CA THR A 41 -10.53 0.32 -11.27
C THR A 41 -11.73 -0.33 -11.95
N LEU A 42 -11.86 -1.66 -11.84
CA LEU A 42 -12.86 -2.48 -12.53
C LEU A 42 -12.79 -2.38 -14.06
N ARG A 43 -11.64 -1.98 -14.60
CA ARG A 43 -11.41 -1.81 -16.05
C ARG A 43 -10.43 -2.81 -16.63
N ILE A 44 -9.65 -3.46 -15.79
CA ILE A 44 -8.63 -4.41 -16.23
C ILE A 44 -9.33 -5.72 -16.58
N SER A 45 -8.97 -6.27 -17.73
CA SER A 45 -9.51 -7.55 -18.20
C SER A 45 -9.34 -8.62 -17.13
N PRO A 46 -10.42 -9.36 -16.76
CA PRO A 46 -10.33 -10.46 -15.79
C PRO A 46 -9.31 -11.54 -16.19
N ASP A 47 -9.04 -11.69 -17.49
CA ASP A 47 -8.01 -12.63 -17.96
C ASP A 47 -6.60 -12.17 -17.58
N LEU A 48 -6.31 -10.87 -17.72
CA LEU A 48 -5.03 -10.29 -17.31
C LEU A 48 -4.87 -10.35 -15.79
N VAL A 49 -5.91 -10.02 -15.02
CA VAL A 49 -5.87 -10.12 -13.55
C VAL A 49 -5.57 -11.55 -13.11
N ARG A 50 -6.23 -12.54 -13.71
CA ARG A 50 -5.97 -13.97 -13.43
C ARG A 50 -4.58 -14.41 -13.87
N GLU A 51 -4.09 -13.95 -15.00
CA GLU A 51 -2.73 -14.27 -15.46
C GLU A 51 -1.68 -13.75 -14.48
N ILE A 52 -1.82 -12.50 -14.03
CA ILE A 52 -0.95 -11.91 -13.01
C ILE A 52 -1.01 -12.72 -11.71
N ALA A 53 -2.22 -13.08 -11.24
CA ALA A 53 -2.38 -13.89 -10.01
C ALA A 53 -1.71 -15.27 -10.07
N ARG A 54 -1.46 -15.80 -11.27
CA ARG A 54 -0.80 -17.10 -11.49
C ARG A 54 0.71 -17.00 -11.72
N ALA A 55 1.23 -15.79 -11.92
CA ALA A 55 2.63 -15.62 -12.24
C ALA A 55 3.51 -15.98 -11.03
N PRO A 56 4.51 -16.88 -11.17
CA PRO A 56 5.34 -17.29 -10.03
C PRO A 56 6.04 -16.12 -9.31
N TYR A 57 6.50 -15.13 -10.08
CA TYR A 57 7.15 -13.96 -9.53
C TYR A 57 6.20 -13.10 -8.67
N VAL A 58 4.90 -13.13 -8.94
CA VAL A 58 3.88 -12.40 -8.17
C VAL A 58 3.67 -13.07 -6.83
N ARG A 59 3.61 -14.41 -6.78
CA ARG A 59 3.59 -15.18 -5.53
C ARG A 59 4.81 -14.85 -4.67
N ASP A 60 5.99 -14.93 -5.25
CA ASP A 60 7.24 -14.75 -4.50
C ASP A 60 7.35 -13.30 -3.97
N LEU A 61 7.01 -12.31 -4.79
CA LEU A 61 6.93 -10.90 -4.37
C LEU A 61 5.88 -10.67 -3.27
N SER A 62 4.71 -11.28 -3.40
CA SER A 62 3.59 -11.10 -2.46
C SER A 62 3.91 -11.68 -1.08
N ASN A 63 4.54 -12.86 -1.03
CA ASN A 63 5.03 -13.45 0.22
C ASN A 63 6.10 -12.59 0.91
N GLU A 64 7.01 -11.98 0.14
CA GLU A 64 7.99 -11.06 0.73
C GLU A 64 7.36 -9.76 1.23
N MET A 65 6.36 -9.21 0.52
CA MET A 65 5.61 -8.06 1.01
C MET A 65 4.86 -8.37 2.32
N GLU A 66 4.20 -9.52 2.42
CA GLU A 66 3.57 -9.99 3.67
C GLU A 66 4.59 -10.07 4.79
N ARG A 67 5.74 -10.70 4.54
CA ARG A 67 6.81 -10.82 5.54
C ARG A 67 7.28 -9.45 6.02
N ILE A 68 7.45 -8.48 5.11
CA ILE A 68 7.85 -7.11 5.47
C ILE A 68 6.79 -6.45 6.36
N VAL A 69 5.50 -6.60 6.04
CA VAL A 69 4.41 -6.11 6.89
C VAL A 69 4.49 -6.73 8.29
N GLU A 70 4.64 -8.05 8.40
CA GLU A 70 4.74 -8.73 9.69
C GLU A 70 6.01 -8.34 10.48
N GLU A 71 7.14 -8.14 9.83
CA GLU A 71 8.37 -7.66 10.47
C GLU A 71 8.21 -6.24 11.03
N PHE A 72 7.58 -5.34 10.27
CA PHE A 72 7.27 -4.00 10.78
C PHE A 72 6.26 -4.04 11.92
N LYS A 73 5.24 -4.89 11.84
CA LYS A 73 4.28 -5.08 12.93
C LYS A 73 4.96 -5.49 14.23
N VAL A 74 5.82 -6.50 14.18
CA VAL A 74 6.57 -6.96 15.35
C VAL A 74 7.46 -5.84 15.91
N ALA A 75 8.13 -5.09 15.03
CA ALA A 75 9.03 -4.01 15.44
C ALA A 75 8.29 -2.79 16.05
N LEU A 76 7.06 -2.53 15.59
CA LEU A 76 6.31 -1.31 15.89
C LEU A 76 5.14 -1.53 16.86
N GLY A 77 4.67 -2.77 17.06
CA GLY A 77 3.49 -3.07 17.88
C GLY A 77 3.61 -2.65 19.34
N ALA A 78 4.84 -2.62 19.88
CA ALA A 78 5.09 -2.11 21.23
C ALA A 78 4.97 -0.57 21.34
N LEU A 79 5.05 0.16 20.22
CA LEU A 79 4.95 1.62 20.19
C LEU A 79 3.53 2.10 19.94
N ASP A 80 2.76 1.37 19.14
CA ASP A 80 1.41 1.74 18.77
C ASP A 80 0.53 0.50 18.66
N ALA A 81 -0.43 0.38 19.58
CA ALA A 81 -1.39 -0.72 19.60
C ALA A 81 -2.28 -0.77 18.35
N ASN A 82 -2.38 0.33 17.58
CA ASN A 82 -3.11 0.34 16.31
C ASN A 82 -2.37 -0.40 15.19
N VAL A 83 -1.05 -0.62 15.33
CA VAL A 83 -0.22 -1.31 14.34
C VAL A 83 -0.32 -2.84 14.48
N ASP A 84 -0.63 -3.37 15.66
CA ASP A 84 -0.65 -4.81 15.94
C ASP A 84 -1.64 -5.59 15.04
N ASP A 85 -2.64 -4.90 14.50
CA ASP A 85 -3.78 -5.49 13.80
C ASP A 85 -3.85 -5.14 12.30
N VAL A 86 -2.77 -4.62 11.75
CA VAL A 86 -2.64 -4.48 10.30
C VAL A 86 -2.26 -5.83 9.68
N GLY A 87 -2.70 -6.10 8.46
CA GLY A 87 -2.33 -7.28 7.70
C GLY A 87 -1.99 -6.91 6.26
N TYR A 88 -1.46 -7.88 5.53
CA TYR A 88 -1.25 -7.74 4.10
C TYR A 88 -2.38 -8.45 3.34
N ALA A 89 -3.01 -7.74 2.39
CA ALA A 89 -4.10 -8.29 1.59
C ALA A 89 -3.62 -8.79 0.22
N GLY A 90 -2.54 -8.24 -0.32
CA GLY A 90 -2.04 -8.59 -1.65
C GLY A 90 -1.67 -7.38 -2.52
N ILE A 91 -1.91 -7.54 -3.81
CA ILE A 91 -1.45 -6.62 -4.85
C ILE A 91 -2.62 -5.85 -5.45
N GLY A 92 -2.47 -4.53 -5.48
CA GLY A 92 -3.36 -3.61 -6.17
C GLY A 92 -2.93 -3.34 -7.61
N LEU A 93 -3.87 -3.15 -8.52
CA LEU A 93 -3.58 -2.87 -9.94
C LEU A 93 -3.96 -1.47 -10.41
N GLY A 94 -4.59 -0.63 -9.58
CA GLY A 94 -5.04 0.70 -9.98
C GLY A 94 -3.93 1.75 -10.09
N GLU A 95 -4.01 2.63 -11.08
CA GLU A 95 -2.97 3.66 -11.35
C GLU A 95 -2.87 4.75 -10.27
N GLY A 96 -3.88 4.89 -9.42
CA GLY A 96 -4.03 6.02 -8.50
C GLY A 96 -3.19 5.93 -7.22
N TYR A 97 -2.53 4.81 -6.94
CA TYR A 97 -1.84 4.60 -5.67
C TYR A 97 -0.65 3.65 -5.75
N ILE A 98 0.29 3.81 -4.82
CA ILE A 98 1.42 2.89 -4.58
C ILE A 98 1.09 1.90 -3.47
N GLY A 99 0.41 2.35 -2.43
CA GLY A 99 -0.18 1.54 -1.37
C GLY A 99 -1.58 2.05 -1.05
N VAL A 100 -2.44 1.19 -0.53
CA VAL A 100 -3.72 1.61 0.02
C VAL A 100 -4.05 0.83 1.26
N ASN A 101 -4.45 1.56 2.29
CA ASN A 101 -5.01 0.99 3.50
C ASN A 101 -6.50 0.70 3.37
N ILE A 102 -6.85 -0.56 3.52
CA ILE A 102 -8.21 -1.08 3.48
C ILE A 102 -8.74 -1.15 4.91
N ASN A 103 -9.66 -0.24 5.23
CA ASN A 103 -10.23 -0.12 6.57
C ASN A 103 -11.17 -1.29 6.94
N ARG A 104 -10.95 -1.80 8.16
CA ARG A 104 -11.73 -2.81 8.92
C ARG A 104 -13.24 -2.78 8.81
N ARG A 105 -13.85 -1.59 8.73
CA ARG A 105 -15.31 -1.46 8.84
C ARG A 105 -16.04 -1.40 7.50
N LEU A 106 -15.31 -1.11 6.42
CA LEU A 106 -15.92 -0.83 5.13
C LEU A 106 -15.66 -1.96 4.12
N TYR A 107 -14.51 -2.63 4.20
CA TYR A 107 -14.01 -3.43 3.07
C TYR A 107 -13.44 -4.81 3.43
N SER A 108 -12.99 -5.03 4.67
CA SER A 108 -12.35 -6.30 5.05
C SER A 108 -13.37 -7.42 5.28
N VAL A 109 -13.03 -8.63 4.83
CA VAL A 109 -13.81 -9.87 5.01
C VAL A 109 -13.54 -10.49 6.39
N ASP A 110 -12.36 -10.27 6.96
CA ASP A 110 -11.90 -10.84 8.24
C ASP A 110 -11.94 -9.84 9.42
N GLY A 111 -12.33 -8.59 9.14
CA GLY A 111 -12.41 -7.52 10.13
C GLY A 111 -11.05 -6.96 10.56
N ARG A 112 -9.95 -7.18 9.82
CA ARG A 112 -8.61 -6.56 10.04
C ARG A 112 -8.31 -5.41 9.08
N ASN A 113 -7.45 -4.47 9.48
CA ASN A 113 -7.00 -3.41 8.56
C ASN A 113 -6.00 -4.07 7.65
N SER A 114 -6.08 -3.86 6.34
CA SER A 114 -5.18 -4.56 5.42
C SER A 114 -4.54 -3.61 4.43
N ILE A 115 -3.35 -3.96 3.97
CA ILE A 115 -2.58 -3.17 3.01
C ILE A 115 -2.63 -3.89 1.67
N LEU A 116 -2.97 -3.16 0.61
CA LEU A 116 -2.60 -3.54 -0.75
C LEU A 116 -1.39 -2.71 -1.18
N VAL A 117 -0.43 -3.35 -1.82
CA VAL A 117 0.72 -2.68 -2.44
C VAL A 117 0.58 -2.80 -3.96
N ASN A 118 0.87 -1.73 -4.69
CA ASN A 118 0.89 -1.73 -6.15
C ASN A 118 2.34 -1.68 -6.66
N PRO A 119 2.97 -2.84 -6.93
CA PRO A 119 4.32 -2.89 -7.47
C PRO A 119 4.41 -2.30 -8.89
N TYR A 120 3.33 -2.35 -9.67
CA TYR A 120 3.34 -1.84 -11.04
C TYR A 120 3.41 -0.31 -11.07
N ARG A 121 2.71 0.37 -10.15
CA ARG A 121 2.82 1.83 -10.01
C ARG A 121 4.22 2.24 -9.54
N ILE A 122 4.85 1.48 -8.64
CA ILE A 122 6.25 1.69 -8.24
C ILE A 122 7.18 1.57 -9.45
N ALA A 123 7.05 0.49 -10.22
CA ALA A 123 7.85 0.27 -11.42
C ALA A 123 7.63 1.39 -12.45
N GLU A 124 6.40 1.88 -12.62
CA GLU A 124 6.12 2.99 -13.53
C GLU A 124 6.88 4.27 -13.16
N GLU A 125 6.91 4.65 -11.88
CA GLU A 125 7.64 5.85 -11.46
C GLU A 125 9.13 5.73 -11.73
N ILE A 126 9.69 4.54 -11.51
CA ILE A 126 11.09 4.25 -11.77
C ILE A 126 11.37 4.30 -13.28
N GLU A 127 10.56 3.65 -14.11
CA GLU A 127 10.71 3.68 -15.57
C GLU A 127 10.53 5.10 -16.13
N ALA A 128 9.66 5.92 -15.54
CA ALA A 128 9.53 7.33 -15.90
C ALA A 128 10.81 8.12 -15.59
N TRP A 129 11.45 7.88 -14.44
CA TRP A 129 12.75 8.49 -14.09
C TRP A 129 13.86 8.03 -15.03
N VAL A 130 13.93 6.73 -15.32
CA VAL A 130 14.88 6.16 -16.29
C VAL A 130 14.71 6.82 -17.67
N SER A 131 13.47 6.97 -18.15
CA SER A 131 13.18 7.56 -19.45
C SER A 131 13.55 9.05 -19.56
N THR A 132 13.59 9.76 -18.43
CA THR A 132 13.92 11.20 -18.36
C THR A 132 15.42 11.45 -18.10
N GLY A 133 16.24 10.40 -18.10
CA GLY A 133 17.68 10.50 -17.85
C GLY A 133 18.04 10.75 -16.38
N LEU A 134 17.06 10.69 -15.48
CA LEU A 134 17.26 10.71 -14.04
C LEU A 134 17.56 9.29 -13.57
N THR A 135 18.69 8.74 -13.99
CA THR A 135 19.07 7.33 -13.77
C THR A 135 19.07 6.96 -12.27
N PRO A 136 18.17 6.08 -11.80
CA PRO A 136 18.48 5.25 -10.65
C PRO A 136 19.61 4.34 -11.09
N THR A 137 20.71 4.30 -10.34
CA THR A 137 21.92 3.54 -10.70
C THR A 137 21.66 2.02 -10.76
N ASP A 138 20.51 1.58 -10.23
CA ASP A 138 20.06 0.20 -10.12
C ASP A 138 18.52 0.21 -9.91
N ALA A 139 17.73 -0.02 -10.96
CA ALA A 139 16.27 0.05 -10.92
C ALA A 139 15.63 -1.03 -10.02
N PRO A 140 16.06 -2.31 -10.05
CA PRO A 140 15.60 -3.32 -9.08
C PRO A 140 15.88 -2.94 -7.62
N ARG A 141 17.02 -2.31 -7.35
CA ARG A 141 17.33 -1.79 -6.02
C ARG A 141 16.39 -0.66 -5.61
N GLU A 142 16.17 0.32 -6.48
CA GLU A 142 15.25 1.43 -6.23
C GLU A 142 13.82 0.91 -5.98
N PHE A 143 13.38 -0.07 -6.78
CA PHE A 143 12.10 -0.76 -6.61
C PHE A 143 11.98 -1.37 -5.21
N SER A 144 12.98 -2.13 -4.78
CA SER A 144 12.98 -2.78 -3.47
C SER A 144 12.88 -1.77 -2.33
N GLY A 145 13.61 -0.64 -2.42
CA GLY A 145 13.54 0.43 -1.43
C GLY A 145 12.16 1.09 -1.37
N ARG A 146 11.53 1.29 -2.53
CA ARG A 146 10.19 1.88 -2.63
C ARG A 146 9.09 0.96 -2.12
N VAL A 147 9.19 -0.36 -2.32
CA VAL A 147 8.25 -1.32 -1.73
C VAL A 147 8.29 -1.24 -0.20
N VAL A 148 9.48 -1.29 0.40
CA VAL A 148 9.64 -1.19 1.85
C VAL A 148 9.10 0.15 2.39
N SER A 149 9.44 1.24 1.70
CA SER A 149 8.96 2.59 2.06
C SER A 149 7.44 2.70 1.97
N ALA A 150 6.83 2.15 0.91
CA ALA A 150 5.39 2.13 0.72
C ALA A 150 4.68 1.35 1.85
N ILE A 151 5.18 0.17 2.21
CA ILE A 151 4.61 -0.61 3.32
C ILE A 151 4.65 0.18 4.63
N LEU A 152 5.79 0.82 4.94
CA LEU A 152 5.90 1.64 6.15
C LEU A 152 4.95 2.85 6.12
N HIS A 153 4.77 3.48 4.96
CA HIS A 153 3.81 4.58 4.76
C HIS A 153 2.38 4.11 5.07
N GLU A 154 1.96 2.95 4.55
CA GLU A 154 0.63 2.40 4.80
C GLU A 154 0.42 1.92 6.25
N ILE A 155 1.49 1.50 6.93
CA ILE A 155 1.46 1.21 8.37
C ILE A 155 1.30 2.51 9.16
N ALA A 156 1.96 3.60 8.77
CA ALA A 156 1.78 4.91 9.43
C ALA A 156 0.33 5.41 9.35
N HIS A 157 -0.41 5.01 8.32
CA HIS A 157 -1.84 5.27 8.22
C HIS A 157 -2.70 4.61 9.32
N GLN A 158 -2.16 3.63 10.04
CA GLN A 158 -2.81 3.09 11.25
C GLN A 158 -2.81 4.09 12.39
N SER A 159 -1.74 4.88 12.52
CA SER A 159 -1.55 5.87 13.58
C SER A 159 -2.17 7.23 13.23
N ALA A 160 -2.16 7.61 11.95
CA ALA A 160 -2.67 8.90 11.47
C ALA A 160 -3.29 8.74 10.07
N ARG A 161 -4.59 8.98 9.94
CA ARG A 161 -5.32 8.63 8.71
C ARG A 161 -5.19 9.65 7.59
N GLU A 162 -5.04 10.92 7.92
CA GLU A 162 -4.92 12.01 6.94
C GLU A 162 -3.45 12.25 6.59
N HIS A 163 -3.16 13.01 5.53
CA HIS A 163 -1.79 13.41 5.16
C HIS A 163 -1.43 14.77 5.75
N ASP A 164 -1.60 14.92 7.06
CA ASP A 164 -1.36 16.15 7.80
C ASP A 164 -0.04 16.10 8.61
N GLU A 165 0.19 17.12 9.45
CA GLU A 165 1.35 17.15 10.34
C GLU A 165 1.39 15.96 11.32
N THR A 166 0.21 15.45 11.71
CA THR A 166 0.09 14.27 12.56
C THR A 166 0.67 13.04 11.88
N PHE A 167 0.37 12.86 10.59
CA PHE A 167 0.93 11.78 9.78
C PHE A 167 2.43 11.95 9.55
N ALA A 168 2.90 13.15 9.22
CA ALA A 168 4.33 13.39 9.07
C ALA A 168 5.09 13.05 10.36
N ALA A 169 4.54 13.42 11.53
CA ALA A 169 5.12 13.09 12.82
C ALA A 169 5.07 11.59 13.14
N ALA A 170 3.95 10.91 12.81
CA ALA A 170 3.82 9.47 12.97
C ALA A 170 4.83 8.72 12.11
N LEU A 171 4.88 9.02 10.81
CA LEU A 171 5.81 8.40 9.86
C LEU A 171 7.27 8.61 10.30
N THR A 172 7.63 9.82 10.76
CA THR A 172 8.98 10.12 11.25
C THR A 172 9.35 9.25 12.46
N ARG A 173 8.44 9.11 13.44
CA ARG A 173 8.66 8.26 14.61
C ARG A 173 8.82 6.79 14.23
N LEU A 174 7.90 6.27 13.42
CA LEU A 174 7.93 4.87 13.00
C LEU A 174 9.19 4.57 12.18
N TYR A 175 9.61 5.48 11.30
CA TYR A 175 10.84 5.34 10.53
C TYR A 175 12.07 5.29 11.44
N GLY A 176 12.17 6.20 12.42
CA GLY A 176 13.28 6.21 13.37
C GLY A 176 13.41 4.90 14.15
N THR A 177 12.28 4.31 14.57
CA THR A 177 12.30 3.05 15.32
C THR A 177 12.51 1.82 14.45
N SER A 178 12.01 1.83 13.21
CA SER A 178 12.05 0.66 12.34
C SER A 178 13.19 0.65 11.33
N ILE A 179 14.17 1.56 11.45
CA ILE A 179 15.26 1.70 10.47
C ILE A 179 16.06 0.40 10.25
N THR A 180 16.31 -0.37 11.32
CA THR A 180 16.98 -1.67 11.21
C THR A 180 16.11 -2.69 10.47
N THR A 181 14.82 -2.74 10.79
CA THR A 181 13.84 -3.58 10.09
C THR A 181 13.80 -3.22 8.61
N ALA A 182 13.57 -1.94 8.28
CA ALA A 182 13.53 -1.42 6.92
C ALA A 182 14.80 -1.77 6.13
N HIS A 183 15.98 -1.63 6.74
CA HIS A 183 17.24 -1.98 6.09
C HIS A 183 17.36 -3.49 5.81
N SER A 184 16.98 -4.33 6.77
CA SER A 184 17.03 -5.79 6.62
C SER A 184 16.02 -6.30 5.57
N SER A 185 14.80 -5.77 5.59
CA SER A 185 13.75 -6.01 4.61
C SER A 185 14.18 -5.59 3.21
N PHE A 186 14.76 -4.39 3.07
CA PHE A 186 15.31 -3.90 1.81
C PHE A 186 16.40 -4.82 1.24
N ARG A 187 17.37 -5.23 2.08
CA ARG A 187 18.48 -6.08 1.63
C ARG A 187 17.98 -7.41 1.07
N ARG A 188 17.03 -8.04 1.76
CA ARG A 188 16.43 -9.32 1.34
C ARG A 188 15.56 -9.16 0.09
N LEU A 189 14.69 -8.14 0.05
CA LEU A 189 13.87 -7.91 -1.14
C LEU A 189 14.72 -7.64 -2.37
N ARG A 190 15.88 -6.98 -2.23
CA ARG A 190 16.85 -6.80 -3.32
C ARG A 190 17.47 -8.11 -3.80
N GLU A 191 17.62 -9.11 -2.93
CA GLU A 191 18.12 -10.44 -3.31
C GLU A 191 17.06 -11.22 -4.10
N GLU A 192 15.78 -10.99 -3.82
CA GLU A 192 14.64 -11.64 -4.50
C GLU A 192 14.23 -10.92 -5.80
N ILE A 193 14.31 -9.58 -5.84
CA ILE A 193 13.98 -8.77 -7.02
C ILE A 193 15.24 -8.53 -7.83
N ASP A 194 15.65 -9.57 -8.55
CA ASP A 194 16.69 -9.48 -9.56
C ASP A 194 16.20 -8.76 -10.82
N GLU A 195 17.12 -8.49 -11.75
CA GLU A 195 16.80 -7.86 -13.03
C GLU A 195 15.73 -8.65 -13.81
N THR A 196 15.76 -9.99 -13.75
CA THR A 196 14.79 -10.85 -14.43
C THR A 196 13.37 -10.59 -13.92
N THR A 197 13.21 -10.56 -12.59
CA THR A 197 11.93 -10.34 -11.93
C THR A 197 11.44 -8.93 -12.16
N TYR A 198 12.32 -7.94 -12.03
CA TYR A 198 11.98 -6.54 -12.34
C TYR A 198 11.48 -6.37 -13.78
N ARG A 199 12.12 -7.01 -14.76
CA ARG A 199 11.67 -6.97 -16.17
C ARG A 199 10.32 -7.63 -16.39
N ARG A 200 9.98 -8.69 -15.64
CA ARG A 200 8.63 -9.28 -15.68
C ARG A 200 7.58 -8.30 -15.15
N ILE A 201 7.88 -7.60 -14.05
CA ILE A 201 7.01 -6.55 -13.51
C ILE A 201 6.79 -5.46 -14.56
N VAL A 202 7.85 -5.00 -15.23
CA VAL A 202 7.77 -3.97 -16.28
C VAL A 202 6.98 -4.47 -17.51
N SER A 203 7.09 -5.75 -17.87
CA SER A 203 6.30 -6.36 -18.94
C SER A 203 4.80 -6.34 -18.62
N ASP A 204 4.42 -6.74 -17.40
CA ASP A 204 3.02 -6.71 -16.98
C ASP A 204 2.50 -5.29 -16.79
N LEU A 205 3.33 -4.37 -16.28
CA LEU A 205 3.04 -2.93 -16.28
C LEU A 205 2.69 -2.42 -17.68
N THR A 206 3.47 -2.78 -18.71
CA THR A 206 3.21 -2.34 -20.09
C THR A 206 1.82 -2.78 -20.56
N ARG A 207 1.38 -3.98 -20.18
CA ARG A 207 0.05 -4.51 -20.49
C ARG A 207 -1.03 -3.80 -19.69
N LEU A 208 -0.81 -3.59 -18.39
CA LEU A 208 -1.72 -2.89 -17.49
C LEU A 208 -1.98 -1.45 -17.93
N LYS A 209 -0.92 -0.71 -18.31
CA LYS A 209 -1.02 0.68 -18.78
C LYS A 209 -1.99 0.87 -19.94
N SER A 210 -2.12 -0.12 -20.81
CA SER A 210 -3.08 -0.06 -21.93
C SER A 210 -4.54 -0.13 -21.51
N GLN A 211 -4.81 -0.56 -20.27
CA GLN A 211 -6.15 -0.78 -19.71
C GLN A 211 -6.43 0.12 -18.51
N TRP A 212 -5.42 0.87 -18.04
CA TRP A 212 -5.58 1.86 -16.99
C TRP A 212 -6.51 3.02 -17.37
N GLY A 213 -7.03 3.66 -16.34
CA GLY A 213 -8.09 4.65 -16.39
C GLY A 213 -9.26 4.24 -15.50
N GLY A 214 -10.29 5.09 -15.46
CA GLY A 214 -11.40 4.91 -14.52
C GLY A 214 -11.07 5.48 -13.14
N ARG A 215 -12.07 5.46 -12.25
CA ARG A 215 -11.90 5.94 -10.88
C ARG A 215 -11.50 4.78 -9.99
N ASP A 216 -10.44 4.98 -9.22
CA ASP A 216 -10.06 4.01 -8.20
C ASP A 216 -11.13 3.94 -7.10
N VAL A 217 -11.71 2.76 -6.93
CA VAL A 217 -12.81 2.51 -5.99
C VAL A 217 -12.31 2.35 -4.56
N LEU A 218 -11.01 2.11 -4.36
CA LEU A 218 -10.38 1.96 -3.05
C LEU A 218 -9.56 3.20 -2.64
N ALA A 219 -9.04 3.98 -3.61
CA ALA A 219 -8.18 5.14 -3.34
C ALA A 219 -8.95 6.45 -3.09
N SER A 220 -10.28 6.45 -3.04
CA SER A 220 -11.00 7.66 -2.63
C SER A 220 -10.81 7.84 -1.13
N SER A 221 -10.23 8.96 -0.69
CA SER A 221 -9.92 9.26 0.72
C SER A 221 -10.98 8.70 1.67
N VAL A 222 -10.57 7.77 2.55
CA VAL A 222 -11.45 7.23 3.60
C VAL A 222 -11.99 8.44 4.36
N PRO A 223 -13.32 8.71 4.36
CA PRO A 223 -13.84 9.89 5.01
C PRO A 223 -13.44 9.84 6.49
N ALA A 224 -12.95 10.95 7.01
CA ALA A 224 -12.81 11.17 8.44
C ALA A 224 -14.10 10.68 9.12
N ALA A 225 -13.96 9.91 10.20
CA ALA A 225 -15.11 9.62 11.04
C ALA A 225 -15.78 10.96 11.37
N PRO A 226 -17.11 11.08 11.30
CA PRO A 226 -17.77 12.32 11.70
C PRO A 226 -17.26 12.63 13.10
N GLU A 227 -16.74 13.85 13.28
CA GLU A 227 -16.29 14.36 14.56
C GLU A 227 -17.31 13.93 15.61
N GLY A 228 -16.87 13.10 16.55
CA GLY A 228 -17.64 12.85 17.75
C GLY A 228 -17.88 14.23 18.35
N THR A 229 -19.14 14.64 18.38
CA THR A 229 -19.60 15.82 19.07
C THR A 229 -18.88 15.88 20.41
N HIS A 230 -17.94 16.83 20.53
CA HIS A 230 -17.39 17.23 21.81
C HIS A 230 -18.56 17.79 22.63
N THR A 231 -19.26 16.90 23.35
CA THR A 231 -20.07 17.30 24.49
C THR A 231 -19.10 17.82 25.53
N SER A 232 -18.92 19.14 25.51
CA SER A 232 -18.57 20.00 26.62
C SER A 232 -18.45 19.28 27.97
N GLY A 233 -17.20 19.02 28.39
CA GLY A 233 -16.89 18.76 29.79
C GLY A 233 -17.12 20.00 30.65
N PRO A 234 -17.41 19.85 31.95
CA PRO A 234 -17.91 20.94 32.80
C PRO A 234 -16.82 21.97 33.14
N PRO A 235 -17.17 23.25 33.37
CA PRO A 235 -16.21 24.31 33.61
C PRO A 235 -15.64 24.22 35.04
N GLY A 236 -14.34 23.95 35.15
CA GLY A 236 -13.62 23.86 36.42
C GLY A 236 -12.64 25.02 36.64
N ARG A 237 -13.16 26.10 37.26
CA ARG A 237 -12.56 27.15 38.12
C ARG A 237 -11.19 27.80 37.76
N PRO A 238 -11.09 29.16 37.77
CA PRO A 238 -9.81 29.86 37.63
C PRO A 238 -8.97 29.79 38.91
N ALA A 239 -7.65 29.72 38.72
CA ALA A 239 -6.65 29.74 39.77
C ALA A 239 -6.68 31.07 40.55
N LYS A 240 -6.42 30.98 41.87
CA LYS A 240 -5.99 32.09 42.72
C LYS A 240 -4.48 32.01 42.90
#